data_AF-A0A094PUI5-F1
#
_entry.id   AF-A0A094PUI5-F1
#
_cell.length_a   1.000
_cell.length_b   1.000
_cell.length_c   1.000
_cell.angle_alpha   90.00
_cell.angle_beta   90.00
_cell.angle_gamma   90.00
#
_symmetry.space_group_name_H-M   'P 1'
#
loop_
_entity.id
_entity.type
_entity.pdbx_description
1 polymer ?
#
loop_
_entity_poly.entity_id
_entity_poly.type
_entity_poly.pdbx_seq_one_letter_code
_entity_poly.pdbx_strand_id
1 'polypeptide(L)'
;MLSNLEEKVHLDRVESKPLFPLNSHTGSNLRHPKREVLRGNMKRVNSFKVISAITSVALAATMSVFGVSTAQADTSGLLPTAKQLADWKGKEITYYFYNDSQAELDTTKLQIAAFEKLTGAKVKLDVIPFTSLDQQLQARIAAGNTPDVARLNNPGLYQKVAMNLETHFGRKYASEFVKGSTLQVTDPVTKKLIGVPYDLSMNGPFINVDLFKKAGVAVPTLPVASMPLQ
;
A
#
# COMPACT_ATOMS: atom_id res chain seq x y z
N MET A 1 -64.13 -4.91 7.38
CA MET A 1 -64.39 -4.65 5.95
C MET A 1 -63.16 -3.91 5.43
N LEU A 2 -62.08 -4.52 4.92
CA LEU A 2 -61.90 -5.59 3.91
C LEU A 2 -62.53 -5.28 2.54
N SER A 3 -61.73 -4.68 1.66
CA SER A 3 -61.73 -4.74 0.17
C SER A 3 -60.68 -3.70 -0.31
N ASN A 4 -59.73 -3.93 -1.23
CA ASN A 4 -59.44 -5.01 -2.16
C ASN A 4 -57.91 -5.10 -2.38
N LEU A 5 -57.45 -6.33 -2.53
CA LEU A 5 -56.17 -6.72 -3.11
C LEU A 5 -56.24 -6.74 -4.65
N GLU A 6 -55.05 -6.68 -5.24
CA GLU A 6 -54.59 -7.29 -6.51
C GLU A 6 -54.28 -6.39 -7.72
N GLU A 7 -53.07 -6.69 -8.23
CA GLU A 7 -52.58 -6.54 -9.61
C GLU A 7 -52.17 -5.12 -10.08
N LYS A 8 -50.93 -4.80 -10.48
CA LYS A 8 -49.98 -5.56 -11.31
C LYS A 8 -48.54 -5.03 -11.15
N VAL A 9 -47.61 -5.96 -11.02
CA VAL A 9 -46.16 -5.78 -11.17
C VAL A 9 -45.85 -5.55 -12.65
N HIS A 10 -45.20 -4.43 -13.00
CA HIS A 10 -44.49 -4.29 -14.27
C HIS A 10 -43.00 -4.22 -13.96
N LEU A 11 -42.35 -5.35 -14.25
CA LEU A 11 -40.91 -5.57 -14.15
C LEU A 11 -40.32 -5.09 -15.48
N ASP A 12 -39.69 -3.91 -15.50
CA ASP A 12 -38.89 -3.50 -16.64
C ASP A 12 -37.61 -4.35 -16.69
N ARG A 13 -37.63 -5.31 -17.61
CA ARG A 13 -36.51 -6.17 -17.99
C ARG A 13 -35.47 -5.32 -18.71
N VAL A 14 -34.49 -4.79 -17.99
CA VAL A 14 -33.28 -4.22 -18.59
C VAL A 14 -32.43 -5.36 -19.14
N GLU A 15 -32.43 -5.48 -20.47
CA GLU A 15 -31.67 -6.45 -21.25
C GLU A 15 -30.16 -6.15 -21.13
N SER A 16 -29.43 -7.01 -20.42
CA SER A 16 -27.98 -6.93 -20.28
C SER A 16 -27.29 -7.31 -21.60
N LYS A 17 -26.72 -6.34 -22.31
CA LYS A 17 -25.81 -6.58 -23.43
C LYS A 17 -24.44 -7.04 -22.91
N PRO A 18 -23.85 -8.14 -23.42
CA PRO A 18 -22.48 -8.51 -23.08
C PRO A 18 -21.48 -7.62 -23.83
N LEU A 19 -20.64 -6.88 -23.10
CA LEU A 19 -19.37 -6.35 -23.63
C LEU A 19 -18.38 -7.51 -23.65
N PHE A 20 -18.17 -8.15 -24.80
CA PHE A 20 -16.91 -8.76 -25.31
C PHE A 20 -17.27 -9.65 -26.51
N PRO A 21 -16.75 -9.41 -27.73
CA PRO A 21 -16.95 -10.34 -28.83
C PRO A 21 -16.00 -11.54 -28.70
N LEU A 22 -16.56 -12.75 -28.59
CA LEU A 22 -15.86 -13.99 -28.92
C LEU A 22 -15.61 -14.02 -30.43
N ASN A 23 -14.35 -14.09 -30.85
CA ASN A 23 -14.00 -14.46 -32.22
C ASN A 23 -13.31 -15.82 -32.22
N SER A 24 -14.02 -16.82 -32.74
CA SER A 24 -13.52 -18.12 -33.16
C SER A 24 -13.14 -18.05 -34.64
N HIS A 25 -11.87 -18.27 -34.99
CA HIS A 25 -11.49 -18.73 -36.33
C HIS A 25 -10.32 -19.71 -36.28
N THR A 26 -10.57 -20.85 -36.91
CA THR A 26 -9.69 -21.95 -37.28
C THR A 26 -8.71 -21.54 -38.40
N GLY A 27 -7.51 -22.14 -38.42
CA GLY A 27 -6.83 -22.52 -39.66
C GLY A 27 -5.47 -21.88 -40.01
N SER A 28 -4.45 -22.73 -39.97
CA SER A 28 -3.29 -22.84 -40.90
C SER A 28 -2.13 -21.83 -40.87
N ASN A 29 -0.96 -22.40 -40.50
CA ASN A 29 0.40 -22.23 -41.06
C ASN A 29 0.71 -20.94 -41.81
N LEU A 30 1.74 -20.20 -41.34
CA LEU A 30 2.72 -19.54 -42.21
C LEU A 30 4.04 -19.29 -41.46
N ARG A 31 5.13 -19.40 -42.21
CA ARG A 31 6.53 -19.63 -41.84
C ARG A 31 7.18 -18.52 -41.02
N HIS A 32 8.17 -18.92 -40.21
CA HIS A 32 9.20 -18.05 -39.62
C HIS A 32 9.93 -17.21 -40.68
N PRO A 33 10.13 -15.91 -40.43
CA PRO A 33 11.32 -15.19 -40.85
C PRO A 33 12.26 -14.98 -39.66
N LYS A 34 13.55 -15.24 -39.90
CA LYS A 34 14.68 -15.03 -38.99
C LYS A 34 14.62 -13.61 -38.38
N ARG A 35 14.59 -13.49 -37.05
CA ARG A 35 14.83 -12.21 -36.38
C ARG A 35 16.33 -11.94 -36.33
N GLU A 36 16.71 -11.09 -37.27
CA GLU A 36 17.91 -10.27 -37.26
C GLU A 36 18.13 -9.65 -35.88
N VAL A 37 19.35 -9.80 -35.38
CA VAL A 37 19.80 -9.33 -34.07
C VAL A 37 19.90 -7.81 -34.13
N LEU A 38 18.84 -7.11 -33.71
CA LEU A 38 18.90 -5.69 -33.43
C LEU A 38 19.68 -5.48 -32.12
N ARG A 39 21.00 -5.40 -32.24
CA ARG A 39 21.87 -4.72 -31.27
C ARG A 39 21.54 -3.23 -31.30
N GLY A 40 20.44 -2.86 -30.65
CA GLY A 40 20.17 -1.49 -30.26
C GLY A 40 21.06 -1.10 -29.10
N ASN A 41 21.89 -0.07 -29.29
CA ASN A 41 22.75 0.53 -28.28
C ASN A 41 21.93 1.00 -27.05
N MET A 42 21.79 0.12 -26.08
CA MET A 42 21.32 0.49 -24.74
C MET A 42 22.49 1.22 -24.07
N LYS A 43 22.47 2.55 -24.11
CA LYS A 43 23.31 3.38 -23.24
C LYS A 43 23.03 2.89 -21.81
N ARG A 44 24.06 2.36 -21.15
CA ARG A 44 24.02 2.02 -19.73
C ARG A 44 23.50 3.24 -18.99
N VAL A 45 22.27 3.17 -18.51
CA VAL A 45 21.77 4.11 -17.53
C VAL A 45 22.68 3.93 -16.33
N ASN A 46 23.39 5.01 -15.96
CA ASN A 46 24.35 4.99 -14.88
C ASN A 46 23.70 4.34 -13.67
N SER A 47 24.33 3.26 -13.21
CA SER A 47 24.07 2.61 -11.94
C SER A 47 24.21 3.66 -10.83
N PHE A 48 23.09 4.25 -10.44
CA PHE A 48 22.96 4.97 -9.19
C PHE A 48 23.45 4.03 -8.09
N LYS A 49 24.52 4.43 -7.40
CA LYS A 49 25.02 3.70 -6.24
C LYS A 49 23.86 3.59 -5.25
N VAL A 50 23.35 2.37 -5.10
CA VAL A 50 22.29 2.01 -4.15
C VAL A 50 22.80 2.40 -2.76
N ILE A 51 22.31 3.52 -2.24
CA ILE A 51 22.47 3.89 -0.83
C ILE A 51 21.48 2.99 -0.07
N SER A 52 21.95 1.80 0.28
CA SER A 52 21.26 0.92 1.21
C SER A 52 21.05 1.64 2.55
N ALA A 53 19.86 1.42 3.12
CA ALA A 53 19.59 1.31 4.56
C ALA A 53 18.77 2.43 5.26
N ILE A 54 17.54 2.04 5.63
CA ILE A 54 16.86 2.35 6.90
C ILE A 54 16.28 3.76 7.03
N THR A 55 15.15 4.02 6.38
CA THR A 55 14.29 5.17 6.72
C THR A 55 12.96 4.81 7.39
N SER A 56 12.61 3.53 7.47
CA SER A 56 11.34 3.11 8.08
C SER A 56 11.39 2.96 9.61
N VAL A 57 12.57 2.82 10.23
CA VAL A 57 12.69 2.48 11.66
C VAL A 57 12.98 3.68 12.56
N ALA A 58 13.61 4.74 12.04
CA ALA A 58 13.87 5.93 12.87
C ALA A 58 12.61 6.76 13.16
N LEU A 59 11.54 6.60 12.37
CA LEU A 59 10.24 7.21 12.65
C LEU A 59 9.42 6.42 13.70
N ALA A 60 9.59 5.10 13.76
CA ALA A 60 8.84 4.21 14.64
C ALA A 60 9.38 4.14 16.09
N ALA A 61 10.63 4.53 16.32
CA ALA A 61 11.31 4.33 17.61
C ALA A 61 11.03 5.42 18.68
N THR A 62 10.06 6.33 18.49
CA THR A 62 9.75 7.41 19.46
C THR A 62 8.38 7.28 20.17
N MET A 63 7.62 6.20 19.96
CA MET A 63 6.26 6.05 20.53
C MET A 63 6.16 5.38 21.92
N SER A 64 7.21 5.37 22.74
CA SER A 64 7.18 4.72 24.06
C SER A 64 7.15 5.71 25.24
N VAL A 65 6.09 6.51 25.38
CA VAL A 65 5.83 7.26 26.64
C VAL A 65 4.38 7.16 27.17
N PHE A 66 3.46 6.45 26.51
CA PHE A 66 2.13 6.17 27.09
C PHE A 66 2.00 4.68 27.43
N GLY A 67 2.02 4.39 28.74
CA GLY A 67 2.11 3.06 29.33
C GLY A 67 0.94 2.12 29.05
N VAL A 68 0.92 1.53 27.86
CA VAL A 68 0.19 0.31 27.56
C VAL A 68 1.22 -0.79 27.30
N SER A 69 1.24 -1.81 28.16
CA SER A 69 2.07 -3.00 27.99
C SER A 69 1.60 -3.79 26.77
N THR A 70 2.16 -3.51 25.60
CA THR A 70 2.13 -4.42 24.45
C THR A 70 3.42 -5.21 24.42
N ALA A 71 3.34 -6.51 24.14
CA ALA A 71 4.50 -7.37 23.92
C ALA A 71 5.52 -6.64 23.02
N GLN A 72 6.68 -6.30 23.59
CA GLN A 72 7.74 -5.63 22.87
C GLN A 72 8.32 -6.66 21.91
N ALA A 73 8.11 -6.45 20.61
CA ALA A 73 8.89 -7.17 19.60
C ALA A 73 10.38 -6.96 19.91
N ASP A 74 11.17 -8.05 19.89
CA ASP A 74 12.62 -7.97 20.01
C ASP A 74 13.21 -7.33 18.75
N THR A 75 13.19 -6.00 18.76
CA THR A 75 13.68 -5.16 17.66
C THR A 75 15.19 -4.89 17.78
N SER A 76 15.90 -5.52 18.71
CA SER A 76 17.33 -5.29 18.95
C SER A 76 18.18 -5.54 17.70
N GLY A 77 17.78 -6.49 16.84
CA GLY A 77 18.41 -6.75 15.54
C GLY A 77 17.98 -5.83 14.38
N LEU A 78 17.01 -4.93 14.60
CA LEU A 78 16.48 -3.99 13.59
C LEU A 78 16.90 -2.55 13.84
N LEU A 79 17.55 -2.27 14.97
CA LEU A 79 18.08 -0.94 15.27
C LEU A 79 19.26 -0.61 14.35
N PRO A 80 19.33 0.63 13.81
CA PRO A 80 20.47 1.05 13.00
C PRO A 80 21.74 1.07 13.85
N THR A 81 22.82 0.52 13.29
CA THR A 81 24.17 0.62 13.87
C THR A 81 24.65 2.07 13.88
N ALA A 82 25.59 2.39 14.77
CA ALA A 82 26.22 3.73 14.81
C ALA A 82 26.83 4.13 13.45
N LYS A 83 27.39 3.15 12.72
CA LYS A 83 27.90 3.38 11.37
C LYS A 83 26.78 3.78 10.40
N GLN A 84 25.66 3.04 10.40
CA GLN A 84 24.52 3.36 9.53
C GLN A 84 23.96 4.75 9.83
N LEU A 85 23.88 5.16 11.10
CA LEU A 85 23.48 6.52 11.47
C LEU A 85 24.47 7.58 10.97
N ALA A 86 25.77 7.31 11.05
CA ALA A 86 26.81 8.24 10.59
C ALA A 86 26.84 8.39 9.06
N ASP A 87 26.53 7.34 8.30
CA ASP A 87 26.51 7.36 6.83
C ASP A 87 25.47 8.33 6.25
N TRP A 88 24.47 8.71 7.05
CA TRP A 88 23.42 9.68 6.71
C TRP A 88 23.84 11.15 6.81
N LYS A 89 24.96 11.46 7.47
CA LYS A 89 25.38 12.85 7.70
C LYS A 89 25.58 13.60 6.38
N GLY A 90 24.89 14.73 6.24
CA GLY A 90 24.95 15.58 5.04
C GLY A 90 24.24 14.98 3.82
N LYS A 91 23.45 13.92 3.98
CA LYS A 91 22.58 13.39 2.93
C LYS A 91 21.23 14.10 2.96
N GLU A 92 20.57 14.16 1.82
CA GLU A 92 19.17 14.57 1.71
C GLU A 92 18.33 13.37 1.28
N ILE A 93 17.13 13.27 1.81
CA ILE A 93 16.12 12.29 1.43
C ILE A 93 14.81 12.98 1.10
N THR A 94 14.17 12.55 0.02
CA THR A 94 12.84 13.00 -0.38
C THR A 94 11.77 12.07 0.16
N TYR A 95 10.81 12.62 0.91
CA TYR A 95 9.68 11.89 1.47
C TYR A 95 8.37 12.40 0.87
N TYR A 96 7.76 11.58 0.02
CA TYR A 96 6.47 11.82 -0.60
C TYR A 96 5.35 11.31 0.32
N PHE A 97 4.52 12.22 0.81
CA PHE A 97 3.62 11.96 1.92
C PHE A 97 2.23 12.56 1.68
N TYR A 98 1.18 11.83 2.04
CA TYR A 98 -0.14 12.41 2.33
C TYR A 98 -0.41 12.25 3.82
N ASN A 99 -1.33 13.04 4.33
CA ASN A 99 -1.78 12.97 5.72
C ASN A 99 -3.31 12.84 5.77
N ASP A 100 -3.81 12.10 6.75
CA ASP A 100 -5.25 11.96 7.03
C ASP A 100 -5.75 13.06 7.96
N SER A 101 -4.85 13.74 8.66
CA SER A 101 -5.17 14.87 9.53
C SER A 101 -3.99 15.82 9.72
N GLN A 102 -4.26 17.04 10.18
CA GLN A 102 -3.19 17.99 10.53
C GLN A 102 -2.32 17.46 11.69
N ALA A 103 -2.93 16.80 12.67
CA ALA A 103 -2.22 16.23 13.82
C ALA A 103 -1.21 15.14 13.40
N GLU A 104 -1.55 14.34 12.39
CA GLU A 104 -0.62 13.38 11.81
C GLU A 104 0.58 14.10 11.16
N LEU A 105 0.32 15.10 10.32
CA LEU A 105 1.39 15.87 9.67
C LEU A 105 2.34 16.51 10.68
N ASP A 106 1.81 17.05 11.77
CA ASP A 106 2.62 17.66 12.82
C ASP A 106 3.48 16.61 13.55
N THR A 107 2.91 15.43 13.81
CA THR A 107 3.64 14.28 14.38
C THR A 107 4.76 13.82 13.45
N THR A 108 4.48 13.66 12.15
CA THR A 108 5.48 13.28 11.15
C THR A 108 6.62 14.30 11.08
N LYS A 109 6.34 15.60 11.16
CA LYS A 109 7.38 16.65 11.19
C LYS A 109 8.25 16.55 12.44
N LEU A 110 7.68 16.26 13.61
CA LEU A 110 8.45 16.05 14.84
C LEU A 110 9.39 14.83 14.72
N GLN A 111 8.89 13.73 14.16
CA GLN A 111 9.69 12.53 13.96
C GLN A 111 10.80 12.75 12.91
N ILE A 112 10.53 13.51 11.84
CA ILE A 112 11.54 13.96 10.87
C ILE A 112 12.62 14.79 11.58
N ALA A 113 12.24 15.77 12.40
CA ALA A 113 13.21 16.59 13.13
C ALA A 113 14.09 15.73 14.06
N ALA A 114 13.51 14.72 14.71
CA ALA A 114 14.26 13.77 15.52
C ALA A 114 15.25 12.95 14.67
N PHE A 115 14.84 12.47 13.49
CA PHE A 115 15.71 11.76 12.55
C PHE A 115 16.86 12.64 12.06
N GLU A 116 16.58 13.88 11.64
CA GLU A 116 17.62 14.82 11.21
C GLU A 116 18.63 15.12 12.32
N LYS A 117 18.16 15.30 13.56
CA LYS A 117 19.03 15.53 14.72
C LYS A 117 19.91 14.32 15.02
N LEU A 118 19.36 13.10 14.91
CA LEU A 118 20.07 11.86 15.19
C LEU A 118 21.15 11.54 14.13
N THR A 119 20.87 11.86 12.87
CA THR A 119 21.68 11.39 11.74
C THR A 119 22.51 12.48 11.06
N GLY A 120 22.10 13.74 11.18
CA GLY A 120 22.63 14.85 10.40
C GLY A 120 22.19 14.84 8.93
N ALA A 121 21.20 14.02 8.56
CA ALA A 121 20.54 14.09 7.26
C ALA A 121 19.55 15.26 7.18
N LYS A 122 19.04 15.50 5.98
CA LYS A 122 17.93 16.39 5.68
C LYS A 122 16.78 15.65 5.02
N VAL A 123 15.55 15.95 5.43
CA VAL A 123 14.34 15.37 4.86
C VAL A 123 13.56 16.46 4.14
N LYS A 124 13.42 16.31 2.83
CA LYS A 124 12.49 17.10 2.03
C LYS A 124 11.13 16.40 2.05
N LEU A 125 10.21 16.90 2.88
CA LEU A 125 8.85 16.41 2.98
C LEU A 125 7.96 17.06 1.91
N ASP A 126 7.55 16.28 0.92
CA ASP A 126 6.57 16.68 -0.09
C ASP A 126 5.18 16.22 0.37
N VAL A 127 4.33 17.16 0.81
CA VAL A 127 2.95 16.87 1.23
C VAL A 127 2.00 16.95 0.03
N ILE A 128 1.28 15.87 -0.24
CA ILE A 128 0.51 15.65 -1.46
C ILE A 128 -0.95 15.38 -1.11
N PRO A 129 -1.92 16.03 -1.80
CA PRO A 129 -3.33 15.69 -1.64
C PRO A 129 -3.62 14.25 -2.05
N PHE A 130 -4.34 13.50 -1.20
CA PHE A 130 -4.70 12.11 -1.44
C PHE A 130 -5.30 11.87 -2.82
N THR A 131 -6.20 12.76 -3.27
CA THR A 131 -6.90 12.67 -4.57
C THR A 131 -5.98 12.68 -5.79
N SER A 132 -4.75 13.16 -5.63
CA SER A 132 -3.75 13.24 -6.72
C SER A 132 -2.51 12.38 -6.46
N LEU A 133 -2.50 11.62 -5.36
CA LEU A 133 -1.32 10.92 -4.86
C LEU A 133 -0.71 9.98 -5.90
N ASP A 134 -1.52 9.09 -6.47
CA ASP A 134 -1.01 8.09 -7.42
C ASP A 134 -0.66 8.71 -8.78
N GLN A 135 -1.49 9.64 -9.28
CA GLN A 135 -1.24 10.31 -10.56
C GLN A 135 0.08 11.08 -10.54
N GLN A 136 0.33 11.86 -9.48
CA GLN A 136 1.57 12.63 -9.35
C GLN A 136 2.78 11.72 -9.17
N LEU A 137 2.67 10.65 -8.37
CA LEU A 137 3.78 9.72 -8.16
C LEU A 137 4.16 8.99 -9.45
N GLN A 138 3.19 8.50 -10.21
CA GLN A 138 3.42 7.86 -11.50
C GLN A 138 4.08 8.81 -12.50
N ALA A 139 3.64 10.07 -12.57
CA ALA A 139 4.26 11.10 -13.41
C ALA A 139 5.72 11.37 -13.01
N ARG A 140 6.00 11.48 -11.70
CA ARG A 140 7.37 11.65 -11.18
C ARG A 140 8.27 10.47 -11.53
N ILE A 141 7.77 9.24 -11.38
CA ILE A 141 8.52 8.02 -11.75
C ILE A 141 8.83 8.01 -13.25
N ALA A 142 7.84 8.31 -14.10
CA ALA A 142 8.03 8.36 -15.55
C ALA A 142 9.02 9.45 -15.97
N ALA A 143 9.06 10.57 -15.25
CA ALA A 143 10.00 11.67 -15.47
C ALA A 143 11.41 11.43 -14.87
N GLY A 144 11.64 10.29 -14.18
CA GLY A 144 12.92 10.00 -13.53
C GLY A 144 13.16 10.73 -12.21
N ASN A 145 12.11 11.32 -11.62
CA ASN A 145 12.13 12.08 -10.37
C ASN A 145 11.44 11.32 -9.22
N THR A 146 11.69 10.01 -9.13
CA THR A 146 11.11 9.14 -8.09
C THR A 146 11.58 9.58 -6.70
N PRO A 147 10.68 9.71 -5.70
CA PRO A 147 11.08 9.99 -4.32
C PRO A 147 11.79 8.78 -3.69
N ASP A 148 12.62 9.03 -2.68
CA ASP A 148 13.33 7.98 -1.95
C ASP A 148 12.38 7.15 -1.06
N VAL A 149 11.39 7.83 -0.47
CA VAL A 149 10.34 7.21 0.35
C VAL A 149 8.98 7.76 -0.08
N ALA A 150 7.99 6.89 -0.21
CA ALA A 150 6.61 7.30 -0.47
C ALA A 150 5.64 6.59 0.50
N ARG A 151 4.75 7.35 1.15
CA ARG A 151 3.55 6.79 1.77
C ARG A 151 2.53 6.51 0.67
N LEU A 152 2.00 5.29 0.64
CA LEU A 152 1.14 4.81 -0.44
C LEU A 152 -0.19 4.29 0.12
N ASN A 153 -1.28 4.57 -0.59
CA ASN A 153 -2.55 3.88 -0.38
C ASN A 153 -2.63 2.58 -1.19
N ASN A 154 -2.03 2.57 -2.38
CA ASN A 154 -2.10 1.47 -3.34
C ASN A 154 -0.70 0.90 -3.66
N PRO A 155 0.01 0.30 -2.70
CA PRO A 155 1.39 -0.19 -2.90
C PRO A 155 1.53 -1.21 -4.05
N GLY A 156 0.45 -1.95 -4.36
CA GLY A 156 0.43 -2.90 -5.47
C GLY A 156 0.73 -2.29 -6.85
N LEU A 157 0.45 -1.00 -7.06
CA LEU A 157 0.74 -0.31 -8.33
C LEU A 157 2.25 -0.15 -8.60
N TYR A 158 3.08 -0.26 -7.55
CA TYR A 158 4.50 0.11 -7.59
C TYR A 158 5.46 -1.08 -7.45
N GLN A 159 4.95 -2.32 -7.50
CA GLN A 159 5.74 -3.56 -7.33
C GLN A 159 6.97 -3.64 -8.25
N LYS A 160 6.90 -3.08 -9.46
CA LYS A 160 7.99 -3.11 -10.44
C LYS A 160 9.14 -2.15 -10.14
N VAL A 161 8.88 -1.11 -9.33
CA VAL A 161 9.85 -0.04 -9.04
C VAL A 161 10.23 0.01 -7.56
N ALA A 162 9.47 -0.66 -6.69
CA ALA A 162 9.74 -0.73 -5.26
C ALA A 162 10.96 -1.61 -4.93
N MET A 163 11.66 -1.22 -3.87
CA MET A 163 12.82 -1.95 -3.35
C MET A 163 12.39 -3.25 -2.66
N ASN A 164 13.15 -4.32 -2.82
CA ASN A 164 12.98 -5.54 -2.02
C ASN A 164 13.53 -5.31 -0.60
N LEU A 165 12.66 -5.15 0.39
CA LEU A 165 13.06 -4.86 1.77
C LEU A 165 13.67 -6.07 2.48
N GLU A 166 13.43 -7.30 2.00
CA GLU A 166 14.01 -8.50 2.60
C GLU A 166 15.53 -8.52 2.52
N THR A 167 16.15 -7.84 1.55
CA THR A 167 17.62 -7.74 1.45
C THR A 167 18.24 -6.88 2.53
N HIS A 168 17.43 -6.14 3.30
CA HIS A 168 17.90 -5.22 4.34
C HIS A 168 17.45 -5.64 5.74
N PHE A 169 16.20 -6.07 5.90
CA PHE A 169 15.63 -6.43 7.21
C PHE A 169 15.52 -7.94 7.43
N GLY A 170 15.79 -8.75 6.39
CA GLY A 170 15.57 -10.18 6.42
C GLY A 170 14.09 -10.56 6.35
N ARG A 171 13.82 -11.83 5.99
CA ARG A 171 12.44 -12.33 5.80
C ARG A 171 11.58 -12.30 7.06
N LYS A 172 12.19 -12.37 8.24
CA LYS A 172 11.48 -12.33 9.53
C LYS A 172 10.83 -10.98 9.80
N TYR A 173 11.28 -9.91 9.15
CA TYR A 173 10.69 -8.58 9.37
C TYR A 173 9.19 -8.52 9.01
N ALA A 174 8.76 -9.32 8.04
CA ALA A 174 7.35 -9.40 7.66
C ALA A 174 6.43 -9.95 8.76
N SER A 175 6.96 -10.75 9.70
CA SER A 175 6.17 -11.31 10.82
C SER A 175 5.96 -10.36 11.98
N GLU A 176 6.60 -9.18 11.97
CA GLU A 176 6.38 -8.13 12.96
C GLU A 176 5.03 -7.41 12.77
N PHE A 177 4.34 -7.65 11.65
CA PHE A 177 3.10 -7.00 11.28
C PHE A 177 1.94 -7.99 11.14
N VAL A 178 0.72 -7.46 11.25
CA VAL A 178 -0.50 -8.25 11.02
C VAL A 178 -0.48 -8.82 9.60
N LYS A 179 -0.76 -10.12 9.47
CA LYS A 179 -0.71 -10.85 8.18
C LYS A 179 -1.45 -10.13 7.05
N GLY A 180 -2.64 -9.59 7.34
CA GLY A 180 -3.46 -8.86 6.35
C GLY A 180 -2.78 -7.60 5.79
N SER A 181 -2.16 -6.79 6.65
CA SER A 181 -1.42 -5.59 6.20
C SER A 181 -0.14 -5.98 5.47
N THR A 182 0.57 -7.01 5.93
CA THR A 182 1.78 -7.51 5.25
C THR A 182 1.50 -7.98 3.83
N LEU A 183 0.36 -8.64 3.59
CA LEU A 183 -0.04 -9.08 2.25
C LEU A 183 -0.18 -7.92 1.26
N GLN A 184 -0.63 -6.74 1.70
CA GLN A 184 -0.80 -5.58 0.83
C GLN A 184 0.55 -5.03 0.33
N VAL A 185 1.61 -5.18 1.12
CA VAL A 185 2.97 -4.74 0.81
C VAL A 185 3.89 -5.89 0.39
N THR A 186 3.31 -7.03 -0.01
CA THR A 186 4.04 -8.18 -0.55
C THR A 186 3.70 -8.35 -2.02
N ASP A 187 4.72 -8.47 -2.88
CA ASP A 187 4.53 -8.77 -4.30
C ASP A 187 3.85 -10.16 -4.44
N PRO A 188 2.69 -10.27 -5.11
CA PRO A 188 1.94 -11.50 -5.21
C PRO A 188 2.64 -12.56 -6.08
N VAL A 189 3.55 -12.17 -6.96
CA VAL A 189 4.31 -13.04 -7.85
C VAL A 189 5.65 -13.39 -7.24
N THR A 190 6.47 -12.39 -6.90
CA THR A 190 7.84 -12.61 -6.42
C THR A 190 7.93 -12.90 -4.93
N LYS A 191 6.84 -12.67 -4.18
CA LYS A 191 6.73 -12.80 -2.73
C LYS A 191 7.68 -11.90 -1.93
N LYS A 192 8.29 -10.91 -2.59
CA LYS A 192 9.17 -9.94 -1.94
C LYS A 192 8.36 -8.94 -1.13
N LEU A 193 8.87 -8.60 0.06
CA LEU A 193 8.37 -7.47 0.84
C LEU A 193 8.81 -6.17 0.15
N ILE A 194 7.87 -5.37 -0.33
CA ILE A 194 8.12 -4.15 -1.11
C ILE A 194 7.80 -2.85 -0.35
N GLY A 195 7.30 -2.98 0.87
CA GLY A 195 6.91 -1.85 1.71
C GLY A 195 6.80 -2.25 3.17
N VAL A 196 6.64 -1.25 4.03
CA VAL A 196 6.40 -1.43 5.46
C VAL A 196 4.98 -0.96 5.74
N PRO A 197 4.12 -1.75 6.40
CA PRO A 197 2.81 -1.27 6.85
C PRO A 197 3.01 -0.04 7.74
N TYR A 198 2.32 1.06 7.39
CA TYR A 198 2.42 2.34 8.10
C TYR A 198 1.28 2.49 9.11
N ASP A 199 0.05 2.30 8.66
CA ASP A 199 -1.16 2.26 9.46
C ASP A 199 -2.11 1.16 8.93
N LEU A 200 -3.22 0.96 9.64
CA LEU A 200 -4.29 0.08 9.22
C LEU A 200 -5.63 0.76 9.46
N SER A 201 -6.32 1.09 8.37
CA SER A 201 -7.71 1.56 8.40
C SER A 201 -8.66 0.39 8.19
N MET A 202 -9.47 0.09 9.22
CA MET A 202 -10.51 -0.95 9.15
C MET A 202 -11.89 -0.30 9.13
N ASN A 203 -12.69 -0.66 8.13
CA ASN A 203 -14.08 -0.22 8.01
C ASN A 203 -15.03 -1.34 8.45
N GLY A 204 -16.04 -1.00 9.26
CA GLY A 204 -17.07 -1.92 9.70
C GLY A 204 -18.38 -1.18 10.00
N PRO A 205 -19.54 -1.83 9.83
CA PRO A 205 -20.82 -1.19 10.10
C PRO A 205 -21.03 -1.02 11.61
N PHE A 206 -21.48 0.16 12.02
CA PHE A 206 -22.19 0.33 13.28
C PHE A 206 -23.66 -0.02 13.07
N ILE A 207 -24.25 -0.78 14.00
CA ILE A 207 -25.68 -1.08 13.99
C ILE A 207 -26.39 -0.36 15.12
N ASN A 208 -27.62 0.09 14.86
CA ASN A 208 -28.49 0.64 15.90
C ASN A 208 -29.38 -0.47 16.46
N VAL A 209 -29.03 -0.96 17.65
CA VAL A 209 -29.73 -2.10 18.28
C VAL A 209 -31.18 -1.78 18.68
N ASP A 210 -31.51 -0.51 18.95
CA ASP A 210 -32.88 -0.11 19.30
C ASP A 210 -33.81 -0.17 18.09
N LEU A 211 -33.31 0.17 16.90
CA LEU A 211 -34.08 0.03 15.67
C LEU A 211 -34.35 -1.44 15.34
N PHE A 212 -33.40 -2.34 15.59
CA PHE A 212 -33.61 -3.78 15.46
C PHE A 212 -34.71 -4.27 16.41
N LYS A 213 -34.64 -3.87 17.69
CA LYS A 213 -35.65 -4.19 18.70
C LYS A 213 -37.04 -3.67 18.33
N LYS A 214 -37.13 -2.41 17.88
CA LYS A 214 -38.40 -1.79 17.44
C LYS A 214 -39.00 -2.50 16.23
N ALA A 215 -38.15 -2.97 15.31
CA ALA A 215 -38.59 -3.71 14.13
C ALA A 215 -38.93 -5.18 14.44
N GLY A 216 -38.68 -5.67 15.66
CA GLY A 216 -38.83 -7.09 15.99
C GLY A 216 -37.83 -8.00 15.26
N VAL A 217 -36.74 -7.44 14.74
CA VAL A 217 -35.70 -8.17 14.00
C VAL A 217 -34.55 -8.51 14.95
N ALA A 218 -34.10 -9.77 14.93
CA ALA A 218 -32.97 -10.20 15.75
C ALA A 218 -31.69 -9.47 15.32
N VAL A 219 -30.91 -9.01 16.31
CA VAL A 219 -29.57 -8.47 16.07
C VAL A 219 -28.67 -9.60 15.57
N PRO A 220 -27.92 -9.42 14.47
CA PRO A 220 -26.99 -10.44 13.99
C PRO A 220 -25.93 -10.76 15.05
N THR A 221 -25.83 -12.03 15.47
CA THR A 221 -24.91 -12.48 16.53
C THR A 221 -23.66 -13.18 15.99
N LEU A 222 -23.52 -13.33 14.68
CA LEU A 222 -22.39 -14.00 14.02
C LEU A 222 -21.89 -13.20 12.82
N PRO A 223 -20.58 -13.29 12.48
CA PRO A 223 -20.14 -12.93 11.14
C PRO A 223 -20.88 -13.82 10.15
N VAL A 224 -21.48 -13.23 9.12
CA VAL A 224 -22.21 -13.96 8.07
C VAL A 224 -21.22 -14.74 7.22
N ALA A 225 -20.69 -15.85 7.76
CA ALA A 225 -20.11 -16.90 6.95
C ALA A 225 -21.29 -17.55 6.22
N SER A 226 -21.22 -17.62 4.90
CA SER A 226 -22.19 -18.20 3.95
C SER A 226 -23.39 -17.31 3.56
N MET A 227 -23.14 -16.29 2.73
CA MET A 227 -24.02 -16.07 1.59
C MET A 227 -23.35 -16.72 0.36
N PRO A 228 -23.95 -17.75 -0.26
CA PRO A 228 -23.48 -18.21 -1.56
C PRO A 228 -23.68 -17.07 -2.57
N LEU A 229 -22.65 -16.79 -3.38
CA LEU A 229 -22.78 -15.96 -4.56
C LEU A 229 -23.89 -16.57 -5.44
N GLN A 230 -24.98 -15.82 -5.63
CA GLN A 230 -25.96 -16.08 -6.69
C GLN A 230 -25.43 -15.53 -8.01
#